data_AF-A0A1X6ZK56-F1
#
_entry.id   AF-A0A1X6ZK56-F1
#
_cell.length_a   1.000
_cell.length_b   1.000
_cell.length_c   1.000
_cell.angle_alpha   90.00
_cell.angle_beta   90.00
_cell.angle_gamma   90.00
#
_symmetry.space_group_name_H-M   'P 1'
#
loop_
_entity.id
_entity.type
_entity.pdbx_description
1 polymer ?
#
loop_
_entity_poly.entity_id
_entity_poly.type
_entity_poly.pdbx_seq_one_letter_code
_entity_poly.pdbx_strand_id
1 'polypeptide(L)' 'MPQHNDMFELTVSDMELIETGLRSTLASLSHAQLGETDEGRSDREDTVRRIQDLLGRLHDQKIFYRPRSGVYVGG' A
#
# COMPACT_ATOMS: atom_id res chain seq x y z
N MET A 1 22.67 10.44 18.77
CA MET A 1 21.71 10.59 17.67
C MET A 1 20.32 10.46 18.27
N PRO A 2 19.32 11.25 17.85
CA PRO A 2 17.95 11.07 18.35
C PRO A 2 17.47 9.66 17.99
N GLN A 3 16.96 8.93 18.98
CA GLN A 3 16.41 7.60 18.81
C GLN A 3 14.98 7.75 18.30
N HIS A 4 14.64 7.09 17.20
CA HIS A 4 13.27 7.10 16.69
C HIS A 4 12.38 6.23 17.59
N ASN A 5 11.18 6.71 17.88
CA ASN A 5 10.16 5.90 18.53
C ASN A 5 9.69 4.81 17.53
N ASP A 6 9.82 3.55 17.92
CA ASP A 6 9.39 2.38 17.16
C ASP A 6 7.94 1.99 17.44
N MET A 7 7.32 2.61 18.46
CA MET A 7 5.91 2.46 18.79
C MET A 7 5.11 3.57 18.10
N PHE A 8 4.34 3.18 17.08
CA PHE A 8 3.41 4.05 16.37
C PHE A 8 1.98 3.74 16.82
N GLU A 9 1.25 4.76 17.27
CA GLU A 9 -0.19 4.66 17.52
C GLU A 9 -0.93 5.08 16.25
N LEU A 10 -1.57 4.13 15.57
CA LEU A 10 -2.38 4.38 14.37
C LEU A 10 -3.81 3.90 14.61
N THR A 11 -4.78 4.77 14.34
CA THR A 11 -6.19 4.40 14.36
C THR A 11 -6.60 3.69 13.07
N VAL A 12 -7.74 3.00 13.08
CA VAL A 12 -8.31 2.41 11.86
C VAL A 12 -8.53 3.47 10.77
N SER A 13 -8.96 4.68 11.14
CA SER A 13 -9.14 5.78 10.19
C SER A 13 -7.83 6.27 9.58
N ASP A 14 -6.74 6.27 10.36
CA ASP A 14 -5.41 6.62 9.84
C ASP A 14 -4.93 5.57 8.83
N MET A 15 -5.17 4.29 9.12
CA MET A 15 -4.86 3.20 8.20
C MET A 15 -5.63 3.31 6.88
N GLU A 16 -6.93 3.61 6.95
CA GLU A 16 -7.75 3.83 5.74
C GLU A 16 -7.27 5.03 4.92
N LEU A 17 -6.89 6.12 5.60
CA LEU A 17 -6.34 7.30 4.94
C LEU A 17 -5.02 6.97 4.23
N ILE A 18 -4.12 6.26 4.90
CA ILE A 18 -2.84 5.80 4.35
C ILE A 18 -3.08 4.90 3.13
N GLU A 19 -3.94 3.89 3.24
CA GLU A 19 -4.26 2.99 2.13
C GLU A 19 -4.84 3.74 0.93
N THR A 20 -5.75 4.69 1.17
CA THR A 20 -6.37 5.50 0.13
C THR A 20 -5.34 6.37 -0.58
N GLY A 21 -4.45 7.02 0.17
CA GLY A 21 -3.35 7.81 -0.38
C GLY A 21 -2.41 6.95 -1.24
N LEU A 22 -1.97 5.80 -0.72
CA LEU A 22 -1.11 4.85 -1.43
C LEU A 22 -1.75 4.37 -2.74
N ARG A 23 -3.04 4.02 -2.73
CA ARG A 23 -3.78 3.63 -3.94
C ARG A 23 -3.87 4.77 -4.95
N SER A 24 -4.09 6.00 -4.49
CA SER A 24 -4.13 7.18 -5.36
C SER A 24 -2.77 7.43 -6.01
N THR A 25 -1.68 7.39 -5.25
CA THR A 25 -0.32 7.51 -5.78
C THR A 25 0.00 6.41 -6.78
N LEU A 26 -0.34 5.16 -6.47
CA LEU A 26 -0.16 4.03 -7.39
C LEU A 26 -0.91 4.26 -8.71
N ALA A 27 -2.14 4.75 -8.64
CA ALA A 27 -2.92 5.09 -9.84
C ALA A 27 -2.24 6.18 -10.66
N SER A 28 -1.68 7.22 -10.03
CA SER A 28 -0.94 8.27 -10.73
C SER A 28 0.36 7.78 -11.39
N LEU A 29 1.06 6.82 -10.76
CA LEU A 29 2.33 6.27 -11.27
C LEU A 29 2.14 5.12 -12.27
N SER A 30 0.91 4.62 -12.44
CA SER A 30 0.61 3.49 -13.33
C SER A 30 0.80 3.83 -14.82
N HIS A 31 0.78 5.11 -15.18
CA HIS A 31 1.01 5.57 -16.54
C HIS A 31 2.48 5.94 -16.76
N ALA A 32 3.06 5.44 -17.86
CA ALA A 32 4.37 5.89 -18.33
C ALA A 32 4.30 7.36 -18.76
N GLN A 33 5.28 8.15 -18.33
CA GLN A 33 5.38 9.56 -18.75
C GLN A 33 6.06 9.67 -20.11
N LEU A 34 5.51 10.53 -20.98
CA LEU A 34 6.15 10.83 -22.26
C LEU A 34 7.47 11.57 -22.00
N GLY A 35 8.57 11.06 -22.58
CA GLY A 35 9.90 11.64 -22.39
C GLY A 35 10.59 11.27 -21.07
N GLU A 36 10.08 10.24 -20.36
CA GLU A 36 10.72 9.68 -19.17
C GLU A 36 12.12 9.12 -19.51
N THR A 37 13.11 9.43 -18.67
CA THR A 37 14.45 8.83 -18.76
C THR A 37 14.44 7.40 -18.23
N ASP A 38 15.39 6.56 -18.64
CA ASP A 38 15.49 5.18 -18.12
C ASP A 38 15.64 5.15 -16.59
N GLU A 39 16.34 6.14 -16.02
CA GLU A 39 16.48 6.33 -14.58
C GLU A 39 15.15 6.67 -13.91
N GLY A 40 14.40 7.64 -14.47
CA GLY A 40 13.08 8.02 -13.96
C GLY A 40 12.07 6.87 -14.02
N ARG A 41 12.16 6.06 -15.07
CA ARG A 41 11.37 4.83 -15.21
C ARG A 41 11.70 3.82 -14.11
N SER A 42 12.99 3.58 -13.86
CA SER A 42 13.44 2.65 -12.81
C SER A 42 12.94 3.09 -11.44
N ASP A 43 13.10 4.38 -11.11
CA ASP A 43 12.66 4.96 -9.83
C ASP A 43 11.14 4.86 -9.65
N ARG A 44 10.37 5.11 -10.73
CA ARG A 44 8.92 4.95 -10.73
C ARG A 44 8.51 3.50 -10.48
N GLU A 45 9.13 2.55 -11.17
CA GLU A 45 8.85 1.13 -10.99
C GLU A 45 9.19 0.65 -9.57
N ASP A 46 10.32 1.10 -9.02
CA ASP A 46 10.71 0.80 -7.64
C ASP A 46 9.72 1.37 -6.62
N THR A 47 9.24 2.59 -6.86
CA THR A 47 8.21 3.22 -6.03
C THR A 47 6.91 2.42 -6.09
N VAL A 48 6.49 2.00 -7.29
CA VAL A 48 5.30 1.16 -7.48
C VAL A 48 5.42 -0.16 -6.71
N ARG A 49 6.55 -0.86 -6.80
CA ARG A 49 6.80 -2.10 -6.07
C ARG A 49 6.69 -1.89 -4.55
N ARG A 50 7.33 -0.84 -4.03
CA ARG A 50 7.29 -0.52 -2.58
C ARG A 50 5.88 -0.22 -2.09
N ILE A 51 5.08 0.49 -2.88
CA ILE A 51 3.67 0.78 -2.54
C ILE A 51 2.85 -0.50 -2.53
N GLN A 52 3.02 -1.38 -3.52
CA GLN A 52 2.32 -2.66 -3.59
C GLN A 52 2.66 -3.56 -2.39
N ASP A 53 3.95 -3.68 -2.05
CA ASP A 53 4.41 -4.45 -0.89
C ASP A 53 3.82 -3.89 0.42
N LEU A 54 3.81 -2.57 0.59
CA LEU A 54 3.23 -1.94 1.77
C LEU A 54 1.72 -2.20 1.85
N LEU A 55 0.97 -1.99 0.77
CA LEU A 55 -0.46 -2.28 0.71
C LEU A 55 -0.77 -3.75 1.03
N GLY A 56 0.07 -4.68 0.57
CA GLY A 56 -0.02 -6.10 0.94
C GLY A 56 0.13 -6.33 2.43
N ARG A 57 1.19 -5.77 3.05
CA ARG A 57 1.39 -5.88 4.51
C ARG A 57 0.25 -5.25 5.30
N LEU A 58 -0.30 -4.12 4.86
CA LEU A 58 -1.45 -3.48 5.52
C LEU A 58 -2.71 -4.35 5.41
N HIS A 59 -2.93 -4.93 4.23
CA HIS A 59 -4.03 -5.85 3.99
C HIS A 59 -3.95 -7.09 4.90
N ASP A 60 -2.75 -7.66 5.10
CA ASP A 60 -2.54 -8.83 5.93
C ASP A 60 -2.84 -8.59 7.43
N GLN A 61 -2.85 -7.33 7.88
CA GLN A 61 -3.24 -6.99 9.25
C GLN A 61 -4.77 -6.95 9.47
N LYS A 62 -5.58 -7.01 8.39
CA LYS A 62 -7.04 -6.89 8.51
C LYS A 62 -7.68 -8.18 9.01
N ILE A 63 -8.68 -8.02 9.88
CA ILE A 63 -9.54 -9.12 10.31
C ILE A 63 -10.67 -9.26 9.29
N PHE A 64 -10.56 -10.26 8.41
CA PHE A 64 -11.60 -10.56 7.43
C PHE A 64 -12.69 -11.42 8.05
N TYR A 65 -13.96 -11.05 7.81
CA TYR A 65 -15.09 -11.88 8.18
C TYR A 65 -15.01 -13.24 7.48
N ARG A 66 -15.09 -14.32 8.26
CA ARG A 66 -15.26 -15.68 7.75
C ARG A 66 -16.55 -16.28 8.33
N PRO A 67 -17.50 -16.71 7.49
CA PRO A 67 -18.72 -17.36 7.96
C PRO A 67 -18.39 -18.67 8.68
N ARG A 68 -19.03 -18.93 9.82
CA ARG A 68 -18.82 -20.15 10.62
C ARG A 68 -19.44 -21.41 10.00
N SER A 69 -20.40 -21.23 9.09
CA SER A 69 -21.07 -22.30 8.34
C SER A 69 -21.36 -21.82 6.92
N GLY A 70 -20.95 -22.60 5.91
CA GLY A 70 -21.08 -22.28 4.49
C GLY A 70 -19.74 -22.16 3.77
N VAL A 71 -19.77 -22.12 2.44
CA VAL A 71 -18.57 -21.97 1.61
C VAL A 71 -18.15 -20.50 1.61
N TYR A 72 -16.91 -20.21 2.00
CA TYR A 72 -16.32 -18.89 1.86
C TYR A 72 -15.89 -18.68 0.40
N VAL A 73 -16.42 -17.65 -0.26
CA VAL A 73 -15.96 -17.16 -1.57
C VAL A 73 -15.29 -15.81 -1.34
N GLY A 74 -13.96 -15.80 -1.35
CA GLY A 74 -13.16 -14.57 -1.27
C GLY A 74 -12.64 -14.18 -2.65
N GLY A 75 -12.64 -12.88 -2.95
CA GLY A 75 -12.02 -12.27 -4.13
C GLY A 75 -10.92 -11.31 -3.73
#